data_AF-A0A081DAG0-F1
#
_entry.id   AF-A0A081DAG0-F1
#
_cell.length_a   1.000
_cell.length_b   1.000
_cell.length_c   1.000
_cell.angle_alpha   90.00
_cell.angle_beta   90.00
_cell.angle_gamma   90.00
#
_symmetry.space_group_name_H-M   'P 1'
#
loop_
_entity.id
_entity.type
_entity.pdbx_description
1 polymer ?
#
loop_
_entity_poly.entity_id
_entity_poly.type
_entity_poly.pdbx_seq_one_letter_code
_entity_poly.pdbx_strand_id
1 'polypeptide(L)'
;MKQILLLTLACITIASCKEHKEESHHLSGKHTLTNPIKIDTSITKDYVSQIHAIRHIEVRALEKGYLKTISIDEGATVKKGQALFQIMPNIYKAELEKAEAEAEAVNIEYKNTKMLADSDIVSPNELALAKANSNKAKAEVSMARTHLALPKFLRHLMASSIIFMLEKEVYLMKENF
;
A
#
# COMPACT_ATOMS: atom_id res chain seq x y z
N MET A 1 102.67 -12.57 -47.37
CA MET A 1 102.58 -12.41 -45.89
C MET A 1 103.32 -11.15 -45.46
N LYS A 2 102.88 -10.51 -44.37
CA LYS A 2 103.25 -9.18 -43.84
C LYS A 2 102.68 -7.96 -44.55
N GLN A 3 103.07 -7.63 -45.78
CA GLN A 3 102.68 -6.34 -46.40
C GLN A 3 101.16 -6.22 -46.69
N ILE A 4 100.55 -7.27 -47.23
CA ILE A 4 99.11 -7.32 -47.55
C ILE A 4 98.21 -7.48 -46.31
N LEU A 5 98.77 -7.91 -45.16
CA LEU A 5 98.06 -8.05 -43.89
C LEU A 5 98.09 -6.74 -43.06
N LEU A 6 99.12 -5.91 -43.25
CA LEU A 6 99.24 -4.60 -42.56
C LEU A 6 98.41 -3.49 -43.22
N LEU A 7 98.23 -3.54 -44.54
CA LEU A 7 97.47 -2.52 -45.28
C LEU A 7 95.96 -2.65 -45.10
N THR A 8 95.46 -3.87 -44.90
CA THR A 8 94.02 -4.13 -44.65
C THR A 8 93.61 -3.79 -43.22
N LEU A 9 94.51 -3.96 -42.24
CA LEU A 9 94.27 -3.64 -40.84
C LEU A 9 94.31 -2.12 -40.56
N ALA A 10 95.11 -1.36 -41.32
CA ALA A 10 95.17 0.10 -41.23
C ALA A 10 93.96 0.81 -41.86
N CYS A 11 93.26 0.17 -42.81
CA CYS A 11 92.06 0.73 -43.45
C CYS A 11 90.82 0.61 -42.56
N ILE A 12 90.82 -0.31 -41.58
CA ILE A 12 89.68 -0.54 -40.68
C ILE A 12 89.61 0.49 -39.54
N THR A 13 90.73 1.09 -39.16
CA THR A 13 90.79 2.04 -38.03
C THR A 13 90.34 3.47 -38.38
N ILE A 14 90.26 3.82 -39.66
CA ILE A 14 89.75 5.13 -40.14
C ILE A 14 88.25 5.14 -40.46
N ALA A 15 87.58 3.98 -40.49
CA ALA A 15 86.14 3.88 -40.76
C ALA A 15 85.24 4.04 -39.51
N SER A 16 85.84 4.16 -38.31
CA SER A 16 85.11 4.24 -37.02
C SER A 16 85.02 5.66 -36.45
N CYS A 17 85.07 6.68 -37.31
CA CYS A 17 84.67 8.04 -36.97
C CYS A 17 83.45 8.40 -37.81
N LYS A 18 82.26 8.04 -37.31
CA LYS A 18 81.00 8.61 -37.76
C LYS A 18 80.49 9.52 -36.66
N GLU A 19 80.39 10.81 -36.99
CA GLU A 19 79.61 11.79 -36.25
C GLU A 19 78.20 11.23 -36.04
N HIS A 20 77.81 11.00 -34.79
CA HIS A 20 76.43 10.69 -34.45
C HIS A 20 75.62 11.98 -34.60
N LYS A 21 75.13 12.23 -35.82
CA LYS A 21 73.93 13.06 -35.99
C LYS A 21 72.79 12.29 -35.37
N GLU A 22 72.31 12.75 -34.21
CA GLU A 22 70.95 12.47 -33.78
C GLU A 22 70.03 13.04 -34.85
N GLU A 23 69.66 12.19 -35.81
CA GLU A 23 68.43 12.40 -36.55
C GLU A 23 67.32 12.24 -35.52
N SER A 24 66.77 13.37 -35.08
CA SER A 24 65.47 13.41 -34.44
C SER A 24 64.48 12.82 -35.43
N HIS A 25 64.28 11.51 -35.38
CA HIS A 25 63.09 10.88 -35.91
C HIS A 25 61.93 11.35 -35.02
N HIS A 26 61.56 12.62 -35.15
CA HIS A 26 60.17 12.98 -35.05
C HIS A 26 59.52 12.20 -36.17
N LEU A 27 59.00 11.01 -35.83
CA LEU A 27 57.86 10.45 -36.53
C LEU A 27 56.76 11.49 -36.41
N SER A 28 56.81 12.53 -37.25
CA SER A 28 55.65 13.34 -37.54
C SER A 28 54.80 12.51 -38.49
N GLY A 29 54.28 11.39 -37.95
CA GLY A 29 53.12 10.75 -38.52
C GLY A 29 52.07 11.83 -38.62
N LYS A 30 51.62 12.11 -39.84
CA LYS A 30 50.56 13.09 -40.06
C LYS A 30 49.28 12.44 -39.56
N HIS A 31 48.99 12.60 -38.28
CA HIS A 31 47.83 12.02 -37.64
C HIS A 31 46.64 12.94 -37.90
N THR A 32 45.58 12.40 -38.52
CA THR A 32 44.32 13.11 -38.68
C THR A 32 43.75 13.40 -37.29
N LEU A 33 43.72 14.68 -36.91
CA LEU A 33 43.11 15.14 -35.67
C LEU A 33 41.63 15.45 -35.91
N THR A 34 40.77 14.95 -35.03
CA THR A 34 39.37 15.33 -34.94
C THR A 34 39.14 16.19 -33.70
N ASN A 35 38.40 17.29 -33.83
CA ASN A 35 38.05 18.17 -32.72
C ASN A 35 36.82 17.63 -31.96
N PRO A 36 36.85 17.57 -30.62
CA PRO A 36 35.70 17.16 -29.84
C PRO A 36 34.62 18.24 -29.88
N ILE A 37 33.39 17.83 -30.19
CA ILE A 37 32.20 18.67 -30.10
C ILE A 37 31.50 18.31 -28.80
N LYS A 38 31.25 19.30 -27.95
CA LYS A 38 30.45 19.13 -26.74
C LYS A 38 28.98 19.14 -27.12
N ILE A 39 28.32 18.01 -26.93
CA ILE A 39 26.87 17.86 -27.09
C ILE A 39 26.30 17.35 -25.77
N ASP A 40 25.18 17.94 -25.35
CA ASP A 40 24.48 17.47 -24.17
C ASP A 40 23.93 16.08 -24.45
N THR A 41 24.32 15.11 -23.62
CA THR A 41 23.94 13.70 -23.78
C THR A 41 23.27 13.21 -22.51
N SER A 42 22.04 12.75 -22.61
CA SER A 42 21.31 12.11 -21.52
C SER A 42 21.63 10.61 -21.49
N ILE A 43 22.10 10.11 -20.35
CA ILE A 43 22.31 8.67 -20.15
C ILE A 43 21.04 8.09 -19.53
N THR A 44 20.25 7.40 -20.35
CA THR A 44 19.06 6.67 -19.87
C THR A 44 19.48 5.31 -19.30
N LYS A 45 18.90 4.92 -18.17
CA LYS A 45 19.07 3.59 -17.58
C LYS A 45 17.74 2.88 -17.55
N ASP A 46 17.70 1.69 -18.15
CA ASP A 46 16.51 0.86 -18.15
C ASP A 46 16.45 0.03 -16.87
N TYR A 47 15.31 0.09 -16.20
CA TYR A 47 15.04 -0.69 -14.99
C TYR A 47 13.85 -1.61 -15.23
N VAL A 48 14.00 -2.87 -14.83
CA VAL A 48 12.88 -3.81 -14.78
C VAL A 48 12.14 -3.58 -13.48
N SER A 49 10.85 -3.25 -13.56
CA SER A 49 9.98 -3.06 -12.40
C SER A 49 8.74 -3.92 -12.47
N GLN A 50 8.24 -4.33 -11.31
CA GLN A 50 6.97 -5.01 -11.18
C GLN A 50 5.89 -4.02 -10.71
N ILE A 51 4.79 -3.96 -11.43
CA ILE A 51 3.64 -3.12 -11.06
C ILE A 51 2.86 -3.82 -9.95
N HIS A 52 2.62 -3.09 -8.86
CA HIS A 52 1.83 -3.56 -7.74
C HIS A 52 0.62 -2.65 -7.55
N ALA A 53 -0.47 -3.22 -7.03
CA ALA A 53 -1.62 -2.42 -6.62
C ALA A 53 -1.22 -1.53 -5.43
N ILE A 54 -1.51 -0.23 -5.52
CA ILE A 54 -1.26 0.74 -4.44
C ILE A 54 -1.94 0.28 -3.13
N ARG A 55 -3.12 -0.34 -3.25
CA ARG A 55 -3.84 -0.96 -2.14
C ARG A 55 -4.48 -2.26 -2.59
N HIS A 56 -4.18 -3.32 -1.86
CA HIS A 56 -4.88 -4.60 -1.96
C HIS A 56 -5.75 -4.76 -0.70
N ILE A 57 -7.06 -4.90 -0.87
CA ILE A 57 -8.01 -5.00 0.25
C ILE A 57 -8.81 -6.28 0.07
N GLU A 58 -8.68 -7.19 1.03
CA GLU A 58 -9.51 -8.37 1.12
C GLU A 58 -10.79 -8.05 1.88
N VAL A 59 -11.95 -8.36 1.29
CA VAL A 59 -13.25 -8.19 1.93
C VAL A 59 -13.65 -9.53 2.56
N ARG A 60 -13.86 -9.53 3.89
CA ARG A 60 -14.26 -10.71 4.67
C ARG A 60 -15.51 -10.39 5.50
N ALA A 61 -16.40 -11.37 5.63
CA ALA A 61 -17.58 -11.24 6.49
C ALA A 61 -17.15 -11.16 7.97
N LEU A 62 -17.72 -10.21 8.70
CA LEU A 62 -17.47 -10.05 10.13
C LEU A 62 -18.17 -11.14 10.96
N GLU A 63 -19.27 -11.68 10.44
CA GLU A 63 -20.03 -12.75 11.06
C GLU A 63 -20.40 -13.86 10.06
N LYS A 64 -20.71 -15.04 10.59
CA LYS A 64 -21.15 -16.19 9.81
C LYS A 64 -22.63 -16.05 9.48
N GLY A 65 -22.97 -16.26 8.21
CA GLY A 65 -24.36 -16.27 7.77
C GLY A 65 -24.49 -16.61 6.31
N TYR A 66 -25.74 -16.72 5.85
CA TYR A 66 -26.05 -17.00 4.46
C TYR A 66 -26.11 -15.72 3.64
N LEU A 67 -25.46 -15.72 2.46
CA LEU A 67 -25.57 -14.62 1.51
C LEU A 67 -27.00 -14.55 0.95
N LYS A 68 -27.58 -13.35 1.00
CA LYS A 68 -28.88 -13.04 0.39
C LYS A 68 -28.71 -12.50 -1.02
N THR A 69 -27.79 -11.54 -1.20
CA THR A 69 -27.64 -10.84 -2.49
C THR A 69 -26.19 -10.38 -2.67
N ILE A 70 -25.70 -10.54 -3.89
CA ILE A 70 -24.46 -9.95 -4.39
C ILE A 70 -24.87 -8.75 -5.26
N SER A 71 -24.43 -7.55 -4.90
CA SER A 71 -24.89 -6.29 -5.53
C SER A 71 -23.83 -5.68 -6.46
N ILE A 72 -22.85 -6.47 -6.87
CA ILE A 72 -21.72 -6.01 -7.69
C ILE A 72 -21.29 -7.10 -8.66
N ASP A 73 -20.96 -6.69 -9.89
CA ASP A 73 -20.40 -7.56 -10.91
C ASP A 73 -18.87 -7.61 -10.79
N GLU A 74 -18.29 -8.73 -11.23
CA GLU A 74 -16.84 -8.92 -11.21
C GLU A 74 -16.13 -7.87 -12.09
N GLY A 75 -15.07 -7.25 -11.58
CA GLY A 75 -14.32 -6.20 -12.28
C GLY A 75 -14.96 -4.81 -12.27
N ALA A 76 -16.16 -4.65 -11.69
CA ALA A 76 -16.81 -3.35 -11.59
C ALA A 76 -16.14 -2.42 -10.56
N THR A 77 -16.15 -1.12 -10.85
CA THR A 77 -15.60 -0.11 -9.93
C THR A 77 -16.57 0.16 -8.78
N VAL A 78 -16.06 0.12 -7.54
CA VAL A 78 -16.86 0.32 -6.32
C VAL A 78 -16.43 1.58 -5.57
N LYS A 79 -17.39 2.28 -4.97
CA LYS A 79 -17.13 3.46 -4.14
C LYS A 79 -17.07 3.10 -2.66
N LYS A 80 -16.34 3.89 -1.87
CA LYS A 80 -16.34 3.77 -0.41
C LYS A 80 -17.79 3.83 0.11
N GLY A 81 -18.18 2.81 0.84
CA GLY A 81 -19.48 2.78 1.51
C GLY A 81 -20.61 2.11 0.73
N GLN A 82 -20.36 1.69 -0.51
CA GLN A 82 -21.31 0.91 -1.31
C GLN A 82 -21.49 -0.49 -0.71
N ALA A 83 -22.75 -0.96 -0.66
CA ALA A 83 -23.04 -2.32 -0.23
C ALA A 83 -22.66 -3.30 -1.35
N LEU A 84 -21.73 -4.21 -1.06
CA LEU A 84 -21.28 -5.22 -2.01
C LEU A 84 -22.04 -6.54 -1.84
N PHE A 85 -22.23 -6.91 -0.58
CA PHE A 85 -22.86 -8.17 -0.18
C PHE A 85 -23.87 -7.91 0.93
N GLN A 86 -24.96 -8.66 0.91
CA GLN A 86 -25.96 -8.64 1.98
C GLN A 86 -26.08 -10.04 2.57
N ILE A 87 -25.90 -10.16 3.88
CA ILE A 87 -26.19 -11.39 4.64
C ILE A 87 -27.69 -11.40 5.01
N MET A 88 -28.29 -12.58 5.08
CA MET A 88 -29.70 -12.75 5.43
C MET A 88 -29.99 -12.22 6.84
N PRO A 89 -30.88 -11.22 7.01
CA PRO A 89 -31.07 -10.54 8.29
C PRO A 89 -32.08 -11.23 9.22
N ASN A 90 -32.75 -12.30 8.78
CA ASN A 90 -33.94 -12.83 9.47
C ASN A 90 -33.63 -13.31 10.89
N ILE A 91 -32.51 -14.02 11.08
CA ILE A 91 -32.10 -14.53 12.39
C ILE A 91 -31.78 -13.36 13.34
N TYR A 92 -31.06 -12.36 12.85
CA TYR A 92 -30.67 -11.18 13.62
C TYR A 92 -31.86 -10.29 13.98
N LYS A 93 -32.87 -10.20 13.11
CA LYS A 93 -34.11 -9.49 13.42
C LYS A 93 -34.88 -10.18 14.54
N ALA A 94 -35.01 -11.49 14.46
CA ALA A 94 -35.68 -12.27 15.50
C ALA A 94 -34.94 -12.16 16.85
N GLU A 95 -33.61 -12.13 16.85
CA GLU A 95 -32.81 -11.91 18.05
C GLU A 95 -33.01 -10.51 18.65
N LEU A 96 -33.05 -9.47 17.81
CA LEU A 96 -33.37 -8.12 18.26
C LEU A 96 -34.79 -8.03 18.84
N GLU A 97 -35.79 -8.60 18.15
CA GLU A 97 -37.18 -8.60 18.60
C GLU A 97 -37.33 -9.33 19.95
N LYS A 98 -36.61 -10.44 20.14
CA LYS A 98 -36.55 -11.15 21.42
C LYS A 98 -35.97 -10.26 22.53
N ALA A 99 -34.81 -9.64 22.29
CA ALA A 99 -34.15 -8.78 23.28
C ALA A 99 -35.00 -7.53 23.61
N GLU A 100 -35.68 -6.95 22.61
CA GLU A 100 -36.57 -5.80 22.80
C GLU A 100 -37.79 -6.18 23.66
N ALA A 101 -38.37 -7.38 23.45
CA ALA A 101 -39.46 -7.89 24.29
C ALA A 101 -39.03 -8.15 25.75
N GLU A 102 -37.86 -8.76 25.95
CA GLU A 102 -37.28 -8.99 27.28
C GLU A 102 -36.99 -7.66 28.00
N ALA A 103 -36.44 -6.68 27.29
CA ALA A 103 -36.18 -5.36 27.85
C ALA A 103 -37.46 -4.61 28.21
N GLU A 104 -38.54 -4.74 27.43
CA GLU A 104 -39.81 -4.10 27.76
C GLU A 104 -40.47 -4.73 28.99
N ALA A 105 -40.38 -6.06 29.15
CA ALA A 105 -40.86 -6.74 30.36
C ALA A 105 -40.16 -6.20 31.63
N VAL A 106 -38.82 -6.14 31.62
CA VAL A 106 -38.04 -5.62 32.75
C VAL A 106 -38.28 -4.11 32.95
N ASN A 107 -38.53 -3.37 31.87
CA ASN A 107 -38.85 -1.94 31.94
C ASN A 107 -40.21 -1.69 32.61
N ILE A 108 -41.21 -2.54 32.35
CA ILE A 108 -42.51 -2.50 33.02
C ILE A 108 -42.34 -2.80 34.52
N GLU A 109 -41.57 -3.82 34.88
CA GLU A 109 -41.25 -4.13 36.27
C GLU A 109 -40.59 -2.94 36.97
N TYR A 110 -39.57 -2.32 36.35
CA TYR A 110 -38.93 -1.12 36.88
C TYR A 110 -39.92 0.05 37.08
N LYS A 111 -40.81 0.30 36.12
CA LYS A 111 -41.85 1.34 36.25
C LYS A 111 -42.79 1.04 37.41
N ASN A 112 -43.20 -0.21 37.58
CA ASN A 112 -44.05 -0.64 38.69
C ASN A 112 -43.35 -0.47 40.03
N THR A 113 -42.13 -0.97 40.18
CA THR A 113 -41.31 -0.81 41.39
C THR A 113 -41.06 0.66 41.69
N LYS A 114 -40.88 1.50 40.67
CA LYS A 114 -40.75 2.95 40.84
C LYS A 114 -42.02 3.58 41.40
N MET A 115 -43.20 3.25 40.87
CA MET A 115 -44.47 3.76 41.41
C MET A 115 -44.70 3.33 42.86
N LEU A 116 -44.32 2.10 43.21
CA LEU A 116 -44.39 1.59 44.58
C LEU A 116 -43.37 2.27 45.49
N ALA A 117 -42.18 2.61 44.98
CA ALA A 117 -41.14 3.33 45.74
C ALA A 117 -41.55 4.77 46.01
N ASP A 118 -42.16 5.43 45.02
CA ASP A 118 -42.71 6.78 45.15
C ASP A 118 -43.86 6.83 46.18
N SER A 119 -44.49 5.69 46.46
CA SER A 119 -45.53 5.51 47.49
C SER A 119 -44.98 4.97 48.83
N ASP A 120 -43.66 4.93 49.03
CA ASP A 120 -42.98 4.41 50.23
C ASP A 120 -43.24 2.92 50.56
N ILE A 121 -43.65 2.12 49.57
CA ILE A 121 -43.98 0.69 49.75
C ILE A 121 -42.74 -0.21 49.62
N VAL A 122 -41.73 0.21 48.85
CA VAL A 122 -40.51 -0.60 48.59
C VAL A 122 -39.24 0.17 48.93
N SER A 123 -38.19 -0.57 49.27
CA SER A 123 -36.91 0.03 49.66
C SER A 123 -36.18 0.69 48.48
N PRO A 124 -35.36 1.74 48.72
CA PRO A 124 -34.55 2.35 47.67
C PRO A 124 -33.50 1.38 47.07
N ASN A 125 -33.06 0.38 47.83
CA ASN A 125 -32.16 -0.67 47.34
C ASN A 125 -32.84 -1.56 46.30
N GLU A 126 -34.12 -1.87 46.49
CA GLU A 126 -34.90 -2.66 45.54
C GLU A 126 -35.19 -1.89 44.26
N LEU A 127 -35.49 -0.59 44.36
CA LEU A 127 -35.56 0.30 43.20
C LEU A 127 -34.24 0.36 42.44
N ALA A 128 -33.11 0.44 43.15
CA ALA A 128 -31.79 0.45 42.53
C ALA A 128 -31.48 -0.86 41.79
N LEU A 129 -31.87 -2.00 42.35
CA LEU A 129 -31.75 -3.31 41.70
C LEU A 129 -32.62 -3.40 40.44
N ALA A 130 -33.88 -2.98 40.51
CA ALA A 130 -34.78 -2.94 39.35
C ALA A 130 -34.24 -2.03 38.24
N LYS A 131 -33.66 -0.88 38.61
CA LYS A 131 -32.98 0.02 37.66
C LYS A 131 -31.75 -0.64 37.02
N ALA A 132 -30.94 -1.35 37.79
CA ALA A 132 -29.78 -2.07 37.29
C ALA A 132 -30.19 -3.16 36.28
N ASN A 133 -31.25 -3.92 36.58
CA ASN A 133 -31.79 -4.94 35.68
C ASN A 133 -32.32 -4.33 34.38
N SER A 134 -33.07 -3.22 34.45
CA SER A 134 -33.54 -2.50 33.25
C SER A 134 -32.37 -2.00 32.39
N ASN A 135 -31.32 -1.47 33.01
CA ASN A 135 -30.12 -1.03 32.28
C ASN A 135 -29.38 -2.20 31.63
N LYS A 136 -29.30 -3.36 32.28
CA LYS A 136 -28.72 -4.59 31.71
C LYS A 136 -29.49 -5.03 30.47
N ALA A 137 -30.82 -5.13 30.54
CA ALA A 137 -31.64 -5.52 29.41
C ALA A 137 -31.54 -4.52 28.24
N LYS A 138 -31.44 -3.22 28.52
CA LYS A 138 -31.17 -2.19 27.50
C LYS A 138 -29.80 -2.36 26.82
N ALA A 139 -28.78 -2.77 27.57
CA ALA A 139 -27.46 -3.05 27.01
C ALA A 139 -27.52 -4.27 26.06
N GLU A 140 -28.27 -5.31 26.41
CA GLU A 140 -28.50 -6.49 25.57
C GLU A 140 -29.23 -6.12 24.27
N VAL A 141 -30.25 -5.26 24.31
CA VAL A 141 -30.88 -4.71 23.09
C VAL A 141 -29.88 -3.96 22.22
N SER A 142 -29.01 -3.13 22.82
CA SER A 142 -27.98 -2.39 22.08
C SER A 142 -26.98 -3.34 21.39
N MET A 143 -26.64 -4.44 22.03
CA MET A 143 -25.80 -5.49 21.45
C MET A 143 -26.51 -6.15 20.25
N ALA A 144 -27.75 -6.63 20.44
CA ALA A 144 -28.52 -7.26 19.37
C ALA A 144 -28.74 -6.32 18.17
N ARG A 145 -28.95 -5.02 18.42
CA ARG A 145 -29.06 -4.01 17.35
C ARG A 145 -27.76 -3.84 16.58
N THR A 146 -26.62 -3.96 17.25
CA THR A 146 -25.31 -3.92 16.61
C THR A 146 -25.10 -5.15 15.73
N HIS A 147 -25.47 -6.35 16.21
CA HIS A 147 -25.43 -7.58 15.42
C HIS A 147 -26.30 -7.47 14.16
N LEU A 148 -27.51 -6.90 14.25
CA LEU A 148 -28.35 -6.67 13.08
C LEU A 148 -27.76 -5.67 12.07
N ALA A 149 -26.96 -4.71 12.54
CA ALA A 149 -26.29 -3.77 11.65
C ALA A 149 -25.18 -4.45 10.82
N LEU A 150 -24.41 -5.37 11.39
CA LEU A 150 -23.25 -5.99 10.74
C LEU A 150 -23.53 -6.65 9.37
N PRO A 151 -24.62 -7.43 9.15
CA PRO A 151 -25.02 -8.00 7.86
C PRO A 151 -25.10 -7.03 6.68
N LYS A 152 -25.30 -5.74 6.93
CA LYS A 152 -25.40 -4.68 5.91
C LYS A 152 -24.06 -3.98 5.64
N PHE A 153 -23.04 -4.22 6.48
CA PHE A 153 -21.79 -3.46 6.55
C PHE A 153 -20.57 -4.30 6.16
N LEU A 154 -20.64 -5.08 5.07
CA LEU A 154 -19.44 -5.41 4.30
C LEU A 154 -18.93 -4.14 3.57
N ARG A 155 -18.63 -3.11 4.36
CA ARG A 155 -17.95 -1.88 4.02
C ARG A 155 -16.60 -1.93 4.73
N HIS A 156 -15.54 -2.23 3.99
CA HIS A 156 -14.22 -1.94 4.52
C HIS A 156 -14.08 -0.41 4.66
N LEU A 157 -13.83 0.06 5.89
CA LEU A 157 -13.40 1.43 6.13
C LEU A 157 -12.10 1.65 5.35
N MET A 158 -12.03 2.75 4.59
CA MET A 158 -10.85 3.24 3.85
C MET A 158 -10.73 2.78 2.37
N ALA A 159 -11.60 3.29 1.49
CA ALA A 159 -11.31 3.30 0.06
C ALA A 159 -11.85 4.57 -0.63
N SER A 160 -11.50 5.75 -0.11
CA SER A 160 -11.75 7.02 -0.82
C SER A 160 -10.54 7.51 -1.62
N SER A 161 -9.35 6.92 -1.44
CA SER A 161 -8.12 7.43 -2.06
C SER A 161 -7.72 6.71 -3.35
N ILE A 162 -8.54 5.79 -3.88
CA ILE A 162 -8.19 4.98 -5.06
C ILE A 162 -8.34 5.76 -6.38
N ILE A 163 -9.33 6.64 -6.51
CA ILE A 163 -9.55 7.39 -7.76
C ILE A 163 -8.71 8.67 -7.83
N PHE A 164 -8.48 9.36 -6.71
CA PHE A 164 -7.76 10.65 -6.71
C PHE A 164 -6.23 10.51 -6.84
N MET A 165 -5.69 9.29 -6.66
CA MET A 165 -4.24 9.08 -6.53
C MET A 165 -3.60 8.54 -7.82
N LEU A 166 -4.37 7.84 -8.66
CA LEU A 166 -3.90 7.42 -10.00
C LEU A 166 -3.64 8.61 -10.93
N GLU A 167 -4.41 9.70 -10.78
CA GLU A 167 -4.24 10.91 -11.61
C GLU A 167 -2.97 11.69 -11.23
N LYS A 168 -2.60 11.69 -9.94
CA LYS A 168 -1.38 12.38 -9.45
C LYS A 168 -0.08 11.66 -9.80
N GLU A 169 -0.05 10.33 -9.78
CA GLU A 169 1.17 9.56 -10.09
C GLU A 169 1.47 9.49 -11.59
N VAL A 170 0.43 9.44 -12.45
CA VAL A 170 0.62 9.59 -13.91
C VAL A 170 1.16 11.00 -14.24
N TYR A 171 0.76 12.03 -13.49
CA TYR A 171 1.26 13.39 -13.68
C TYR A 171 2.71 13.56 -13.19
N LEU A 172 3.07 12.98 -12.04
CA LEU A 172 4.44 13.04 -11.49
C LEU A 172 5.47 12.23 -12.30
N MET A 173 5.04 11.22 -13.05
CA MET A 173 5.91 10.55 -14.04
C MET A 173 6.08 11.34 -15.34
N LYS A 174 5.24 12.35 -15.63
CA LYS A 174 5.43 13.23 -16.79
C LYS A 174 6.30 14.46 -16.50
N GLU A 175 6.37 14.91 -15.25
CA GLU A 175 7.16 16.09 -14.85
C GLU A 175 8.61 15.79 -14.45
N ASN A 176 9.01 14.52 -14.31
CA ASN A 176 10.40 14.12 -14.00
C ASN A 176 11.18 13.63 -15.23
N PHE A 177 10.73 13.98 -16.45
CA PHE A 177 11.45 13.79 -17.71
C PHE A 177 11.66 15.14 -18.41
#